data_AF-A0A6I2FTU3-F1
#
_entry.id   AF-A0A6I2FTU3-F1
#
_cell.length_a   1.000
_cell.length_b   1.000
_cell.length_c   1.000
_cell.angle_alpha   90.00
_cell.angle_beta   90.00
_cell.angle_gamma   90.00
#
_symmetry.space_group_name_H-M   'P 1'
#
loop_
_entity.id
_entity.type
_entity.pdbx_description
1 polymer ?
#
loop_
_entity_poly.entity_id
_entity_poly.type
_entity_poly.pdbx_seq_one_letter_code
_entity_poly.pdbx_strand_id
1 'polypeptide(L)'
;MTDWDRFEAGLAEELAMLPAGALVTIDTKAPDTEPGFAQFAQFEGKVLAELGAYADLDRDVGLNAPGAPLVLATGWHPPDQSDRDNWWVELPWPITSAIYRELAAMVVIGLRDAFHVSGPARLVYRAWNSKAGNRPFDLPLLGIEKL
;
A
#
# COMPACT_ATOMS: atom_id res chain seq x y z
N MET A 1 8.82 18.28 -8.98
CA MET A 1 7.72 17.37 -8.63
C MET A 1 7.76 16.21 -9.60
N THR A 2 8.21 15.05 -9.14
CA THR A 2 8.31 13.80 -9.90
C THR A 2 6.94 13.12 -10.03
N ASP A 3 6.83 12.05 -10.82
CA ASP A 3 5.61 11.23 -10.87
C ASP A 3 5.33 10.53 -9.54
N TRP A 4 6.39 10.12 -8.82
CA TRP A 4 6.28 9.57 -7.46
C TRP A 4 5.73 10.61 -6.47
N ASP A 5 6.18 11.87 -6.53
CA ASP A 5 5.68 12.94 -5.65
C ASP A 5 4.17 13.16 -5.86
N ARG A 6 3.69 13.04 -7.11
CA ARG A 6 2.26 13.17 -7.43
C ARG A 6 1.46 11.98 -6.91
N PHE A 7 1.96 10.77 -7.13
CA PHE A 7 1.34 9.56 -6.63
C PHE A 7 1.27 9.54 -5.10
N GLU A 8 2.34 9.92 -4.40
CA GLU A 8 2.40 10.02 -2.94
C GLU A 8 1.35 10.99 -2.39
N ALA A 9 1.30 12.21 -2.95
CA ALA A 9 0.32 13.21 -2.53
C ALA A 9 -1.12 12.74 -2.80
N GLY A 10 -1.37 12.17 -3.98
CA GLY A 10 -2.68 11.63 -4.34
C GLY A 10 -3.12 10.49 -3.44
N LEU A 11 -2.21 9.56 -3.12
CA LEU A 11 -2.47 8.46 -2.21
C LEU A 11 -2.85 8.95 -0.81
N ALA A 12 -2.13 9.93 -0.25
CA ALA A 12 -2.45 10.47 1.07
C ALA A 12 -3.86 11.08 1.13
N GLU A 13 -4.26 11.84 0.10
CA GLU A 13 -5.59 12.45 0.02
C GLU A 13 -6.69 11.40 -0.15
N GLU A 14 -6.50 10.41 -1.03
CA GLU A 14 -7.47 9.34 -1.24
C GLU A 14 -7.68 8.50 0.02
N LEU A 15 -6.60 8.13 0.72
CA LEU A 15 -6.68 7.38 1.97
C LEU A 15 -7.44 8.13 3.06
N ALA A 16 -7.28 9.45 3.13
CA ALA A 16 -8.00 10.29 4.09
C ALA A 16 -9.51 10.38 3.82
N MET A 17 -9.94 10.14 2.58
CA MET A 17 -11.33 10.20 2.15
C MET A 17 -12.03 8.83 2.08
N LEU A 18 -11.31 7.73 2.37
CA LEU A 18 -11.89 6.39 2.27
C LEU A 18 -13.07 6.21 3.22
N PRO A 19 -14.22 5.70 2.74
CA PRO A 19 -15.31 5.33 3.63
C PRO A 19 -14.98 4.05 4.40
N ALA A 20 -15.57 3.88 5.59
CA ALA A 20 -15.51 2.61 6.30
C ALA A 20 -16.00 1.45 5.40
N GLY A 21 -15.27 0.34 5.41
CA GLY A 21 -15.48 -0.81 4.54
C GLY A 21 -14.72 -0.77 3.22
N ALA A 22 -14.04 0.35 2.89
CA ALA A 22 -13.19 0.45 1.72
C ALA A 22 -11.99 -0.50 1.81
N LEU A 23 -11.73 -1.19 0.70
CA LEU A 23 -10.54 -1.97 0.43
C LEU A 23 -9.90 -1.43 -0.85
N VAL A 24 -8.60 -1.22 -0.81
CA VAL A 24 -7.81 -0.73 -1.94
C VAL A 24 -6.58 -1.62 -2.08
N THR A 25 -6.34 -2.15 -3.28
CA THR A 25 -5.08 -2.82 -3.63
C THR A 25 -4.39 -2.03 -4.73
N ILE A 26 -3.08 -1.87 -4.59
CA ILE A 26 -2.18 -1.29 -5.59
C ILE A 26 -1.16 -2.35 -5.93
N ASP A 27 -1.15 -2.80 -7.18
CA ASP A 27 -0.32 -3.89 -7.67
C ASP A 27 0.60 -3.38 -8.80
N THR A 28 1.78 -3.98 -8.96
CA THR A 28 2.57 -3.83 -10.19
C THR A 28 1.93 -4.56 -11.38
N LYS A 29 2.08 -4.02 -12.59
CA LYS A 29 1.60 -4.60 -13.85
C LYS A 29 2.42 -5.84 -14.22
N ALA A 30 1.76 -6.94 -14.59
CA ALA A 30 2.46 -8.08 -15.17
C ALA A 30 3.10 -7.72 -16.54
N PRO A 31 4.27 -8.29 -16.93
CA PRO A 31 5.15 -9.16 -16.16
C PRO A 31 6.30 -8.33 -15.57
N ASP A 32 6.01 -7.40 -14.66
CA ASP A 32 7.07 -6.79 -13.86
C ASP A 32 7.90 -7.88 -13.17
N THR A 33 9.22 -7.78 -13.32
CA THR A 33 10.18 -8.78 -12.85
C THR A 33 10.31 -8.83 -11.33
N GLU A 34 9.77 -7.83 -10.63
CA GLU A 34 9.73 -7.71 -9.17
C GLU A 34 8.35 -7.14 -8.76
N PRO A 35 7.34 -8.00 -8.54
CA PRO A 35 6.03 -7.55 -8.18
C PRO A 35 5.96 -7.15 -6.72
N GLY A 36 5.63 -5.88 -6.53
CA GLY A 36 5.25 -5.31 -5.25
C GLY A 36 3.76 -5.03 -5.22
N PHE A 37 3.20 -5.02 -4.02
CA PHE A 37 1.85 -4.52 -3.81
C PHE A 37 1.76 -3.73 -2.50
N ALA A 38 0.75 -2.87 -2.43
CA ALA A 38 0.28 -2.25 -1.20
C ALA A 38 -1.24 -2.47 -1.09
N GLN A 39 -1.73 -2.76 0.11
CA GLN A 39 -3.15 -2.93 0.39
C GLN A 39 -3.57 -2.06 1.56
N PHE A 40 -4.80 -1.56 1.51
CA PHE A 40 -5.40 -0.76 2.57
C PHE A 40 -6.81 -1.26 2.87
N ALA A 41 -7.13 -1.44 4.13
CA ALA A 41 -8.48 -1.72 4.61
C ALA A 41 -8.90 -0.64 5.62
N GLN A 42 -9.91 0.16 5.24
CA GLN A 42 -10.51 1.17 6.11
C GLN A 42 -11.62 0.52 6.94
N PHE A 43 -11.39 0.41 8.25
CA PHE A 43 -12.40 0.01 9.23
C PHE A 43 -13.00 1.25 9.90
N GLU A 44 -14.03 1.06 10.73
CA GLU A 44 -14.66 2.17 11.48
C GLU A 44 -13.70 2.85 12.46
N GLY A 45 -12.78 2.08 13.06
CA GLY A 45 -11.87 2.57 14.10
C GLY A 45 -10.40 2.57 13.72
N LYS A 46 -10.03 2.16 12.50
CA LYS A 46 -8.64 2.08 12.06
C LYS A 46 -8.44 1.98 10.56
N VAL A 47 -7.22 2.20 10.11
CA VAL A 47 -6.69 1.74 8.81
C VAL A 47 -5.69 0.64 9.08
N LEU A 48 -5.86 -0.50 8.40
CA LEU A 48 -4.79 -1.49 8.26
C LEU A 48 -4.17 -1.29 6.88
N ALA A 49 -2.85 -1.12 6.85
CA ALA A 49 -2.10 -1.12 5.61
C ALA A 49 -1.14 -2.30 5.58
N GLU A 50 -0.93 -2.85 4.39
CA GLU A 50 0.00 -3.94 4.14
C GLU A 50 0.87 -3.62 2.94
N LEU A 51 2.09 -4.15 2.95
CA LEU A 51 3.08 -4.05 1.89
C LEU A 51 3.75 -5.41 1.70
N GLY A 52 3.93 -5.84 0.46
CA GLY A 52 4.59 -7.11 0.18
C GLY A 52 5.19 -7.17 -1.21
N ALA A 53 6.21 -8.02 -1.37
CA ALA A 53 6.68 -8.47 -2.67
C ALA A 53 6.15 -9.90 -2.85
N TYR A 54 5.36 -10.16 -3.90
CA TYR A 54 4.57 -11.40 -4.13
C TYR A 54 3.66 -11.88 -2.97
N ALA A 55 2.47 -12.39 -3.30
CA ALA A 55 1.62 -13.13 -2.36
C ALA A 55 2.16 -14.55 -2.03
N ASP A 56 3.16 -15.03 -2.79
CA ASP A 56 3.70 -16.40 -2.73
C ASP A 56 5.18 -16.44 -2.31
N LEU A 57 5.80 -15.30 -1.96
CA LEU A 57 7.16 -15.30 -1.45
C LEU A 57 7.17 -15.91 -0.04
N ASP A 58 8.00 -16.94 0.16
CA ASP A 58 8.25 -17.49 1.49
C ASP A 58 8.61 -16.34 2.44
N ARG A 59 7.92 -16.29 3.58
CA ARG A 59 8.07 -15.24 4.60
C ARG A 59 9.54 -15.00 4.95
N ASP A 60 10.32 -16.07 5.07
CA ASP A 60 11.73 -15.97 5.45
C ASP A 60 12.56 -15.35 4.30
N VAL A 61 12.14 -15.52 3.04
CA VAL A 61 12.75 -14.83 1.89
C VAL A 61 12.38 -13.35 1.89
N GLY A 62 11.13 -12.99 2.19
CA GLY A 62 10.68 -11.60 2.28
C GLY A 62 11.41 -10.80 3.37
N LEU A 63 11.56 -11.39 4.57
CA LEU A 63 12.29 -10.77 5.69
C LEU A 63 13.79 -10.56 5.41
N ASN A 64 14.38 -11.42 4.58
CA ASN A 64 15.80 -11.36 4.25
C ASN A 64 16.09 -10.69 2.90
N ALA A 65 15.06 -10.14 2.23
CA ALA A 65 15.23 -9.44 0.97
C ALA A 65 16.12 -8.20 1.15
N PRO A 66 16.94 -7.82 0.15
CA PRO A 66 17.83 -6.65 0.24
C PRO A 66 17.13 -5.35 0.66
N GLY A 67 15.86 -5.15 0.28
CA GLY A 67 15.04 -4.00 0.63
C GLY A 67 14.42 -4.04 2.04
N ALA A 68 14.43 -5.18 2.73
CA ALA A 68 13.77 -5.34 4.03
C ALA A 68 14.26 -4.37 5.13
N PRO A 69 15.57 -4.07 5.27
CA PRO A 69 16.03 -3.06 6.24
C PRO A 69 15.47 -1.66 5.97
N LEU A 70 15.23 -1.32 4.70
CA LEU A 70 14.65 -0.04 4.32
C LEU A 70 13.16 0.02 4.69
N VAL A 71 12.41 -1.05 4.40
CA VAL A 71 10.99 -1.17 4.78
C VAL A 71 10.82 -1.11 6.30
N LEU A 72 11.67 -1.80 7.06
CA LEU A 72 11.65 -1.74 8.51
C LEU A 72 11.92 -0.32 9.05
N ALA A 73 12.89 0.39 8.45
CA ALA A 73 13.28 1.73 8.89
C ALA A 73 12.20 2.80 8.68
N THR A 74 11.21 2.57 7.80
CA THR A 74 10.09 3.51 7.58
C THR A 74 8.92 3.31 8.53
N GLY A 75 8.97 2.30 9.41
CA GLY A 75 7.97 2.08 10.46
C GLY A 75 7.01 0.93 10.18
N TRP A 76 7.20 0.16 9.11
CA TRP A 76 6.46 -1.08 8.90
C TRP A 76 6.84 -2.12 9.94
N HIS A 77 5.84 -2.84 10.45
CA HIS A 77 6.08 -4.05 11.21
C HIS A 77 6.41 -5.20 10.24
N PRO A 78 7.39 -6.06 10.59
CA PRO A 78 7.68 -7.24 9.81
C PRO A 78 6.51 -8.22 9.82
N PRO A 79 6.41 -9.10 8.80
CA PRO A 79 5.61 -10.32 8.88
C PRO A 79 5.83 -11.06 10.21
N ASP A 80 4.76 -11.59 10.79
CA ASP A 80 4.79 -12.33 12.05
C ASP A 80 4.45 -13.82 11.90
N GLN A 81 4.79 -14.63 12.90
CA GLN A 81 4.55 -16.08 12.87
C GLN A 81 3.10 -16.47 13.16
N SER A 82 2.27 -15.53 13.58
CA SER A 82 0.92 -15.82 14.07
C SER A 82 -0.12 -15.77 12.96
N ASP A 83 -0.18 -14.71 12.15
CA ASP A 83 -1.28 -14.51 11.18
C ASP A 83 -0.97 -13.48 10.06
N ARG A 84 0.24 -12.91 10.00
CA ARG A 84 0.56 -11.81 9.06
C ARG A 84 1.76 -12.14 8.19
N ASP A 85 1.48 -12.55 6.95
CA ASP A 85 2.51 -12.88 5.96
C ASP A 85 3.15 -11.64 5.31
N ASN A 86 2.54 -10.46 5.47
CA ASN A 86 2.99 -9.20 4.88
C ASN A 86 3.59 -8.23 5.90
N TRP A 87 4.37 -7.26 5.40
CA TRP A 87 4.69 -6.08 6.19
C TRP A 87 3.41 -5.31 6.45
N TRP A 88 3.25 -4.76 7.66
CA TRP A 88 1.99 -4.15 8.04
C TRP A 88 2.16 -2.94 8.96
N VAL A 89 1.16 -2.06 8.93
CA VAL A 89 0.96 -1.04 9.96
C VAL A 89 -0.53 -0.91 10.26
N GLU A 90 -0.84 -0.59 11.51
CA GLU A 90 -2.20 -0.29 11.95
C GLU A 90 -2.26 1.13 12.51
N LEU A 91 -3.15 1.93 11.97
CA LEU A 91 -3.36 3.31 12.36
C LEU A 91 -4.73 3.44 13.03
N PRO A 92 -4.80 3.59 14.36
CA PRO A 92 -6.07 3.76 15.05
C PRO A 92 -6.65 5.17 14.81
N TRP A 93 -7.98 5.28 14.78
CA TRP A 93 -8.67 6.57 14.73
C TRP A 93 -8.49 7.35 16.05
N PRO A 94 -8.44 8.70 15.99
CA PRO A 94 -8.47 9.53 14.79
C PRO A 94 -7.11 9.62 14.07
N ILE A 95 -7.13 9.52 12.74
CA ILE A 95 -5.95 9.65 11.89
C ILE A 95 -5.87 11.08 11.34
N THR A 96 -4.73 11.74 11.50
CA THR A 96 -4.54 13.10 10.96
C THR A 96 -4.03 13.06 9.53
N SER A 97 -4.22 14.13 8.75
CA SER A 97 -3.64 14.24 7.40
C SER A 97 -2.12 14.11 7.38
N ALA A 98 -1.43 14.44 8.47
CA ALA A 98 0.02 14.23 8.57
C ALA A 98 0.38 12.73 8.58
N ILE A 99 -0.38 11.93 9.33
CA ILE A 99 -0.19 10.47 9.40
C ILE A 99 -0.50 9.82 8.04
N TYR A 100 -1.52 10.29 7.31
CA TYR A 100 -1.79 9.79 5.96
C TYR A 100 -0.66 10.10 4.97
N ARG A 101 -0.02 11.28 5.08
CA ARG A 101 1.17 11.60 4.28
C ARG A 101 2.36 10.71 4.64
N GLU A 102 2.56 10.45 5.93
CA GLU A 102 3.59 9.50 6.39
C GLU A 102 3.35 8.10 5.82
N LEU A 103 2.11 7.59 5.92
CA LEU A 103 1.76 6.28 5.33
C LEU A 103 1.99 6.25 3.82
N ALA A 104 1.61 7.30 3.09
CA ALA A 104 1.84 7.36 1.64
C ALA A 104 3.34 7.35 1.31
N ALA A 105 4.16 8.11 2.05
CA ALA A 105 5.62 8.10 1.88
C ALA A 105 6.23 6.72 2.19
N MET A 106 5.75 6.04 3.24
CA MET A 106 6.16 4.67 3.56
C MET A 106 5.89 3.69 2.42
N VAL A 107 4.74 3.82 1.75
CA VAL A 107 4.34 3.01 0.61
C VAL A 107 5.22 3.31 -0.61
N VAL A 108 5.49 4.59 -0.91
CA VAL A 108 6.37 4.98 -2.01
C VAL A 108 7.79 4.44 -1.80
N ILE A 109 8.35 4.53 -0.59
CA ILE A 109 9.67 3.95 -0.28
C ILE A 109 9.65 2.43 -0.46
N GLY A 110 8.61 1.75 0.01
CA GLY A 110 8.45 0.31 -0.17
C GLY A 110 8.45 -0.10 -1.65
N LEU A 111 7.58 0.52 -2.45
CA LEU A 111 7.45 0.18 -3.87
C LEU A 111 8.68 0.61 -4.68
N ARG A 112 9.12 1.86 -4.54
CA ARG A 112 10.19 2.44 -5.38
C ARG A 112 11.57 1.96 -4.97
N ASP A 113 11.87 2.01 -3.68
CA ASP A 113 13.23 1.88 -3.19
C ASP A 113 13.53 0.45 -2.72
N ALA A 114 12.55 -0.25 -2.12
CA ALA A 114 12.73 -1.62 -1.67
C ALA A 114 12.37 -2.69 -2.72
N PHE A 115 11.32 -2.46 -3.53
CA PHE A 115 10.88 -3.38 -4.59
C PHE A 115 11.23 -2.90 -5.99
N HIS A 116 12.02 -1.83 -6.10
CA HIS A 116 12.59 -1.32 -7.35
C HIS A 116 11.56 -1.06 -8.46
N VAL A 117 10.31 -0.74 -8.11
CA VAL A 117 9.28 -0.35 -9.08
C VAL A 117 9.73 0.94 -9.76
N SER A 118 9.90 0.87 -11.09
CA SER A 118 10.51 1.96 -11.87
C SER A 118 9.69 3.25 -11.91
N GLY A 119 8.37 3.17 -11.72
CA GLY A 119 7.50 4.35 -11.65
C GLY A 119 6.02 4.03 -11.47
N PRO A 120 5.18 5.01 -11.09
CA PRO A 120 3.75 4.80 -10.88
C PRO A 120 3.00 4.29 -12.12
N ALA A 121 3.50 4.55 -13.33
CA ALA A 121 2.91 4.02 -14.56
C ALA A 121 2.94 2.46 -14.65
N ARG A 122 3.78 1.82 -13.84
CA ARG A 122 3.83 0.37 -13.64
C ARG A 122 2.80 -0.12 -12.62
N LEU A 123 2.10 0.76 -11.93
CA LEU A 123 1.10 0.40 -10.93
C LEU A 123 -0.30 0.40 -11.55
N VAL A 124 -1.14 -0.43 -10.96
CA VAL A 124 -2.58 -0.49 -11.18
C VAL A 124 -3.28 -0.59 -9.83
N TYR A 125 -4.55 -0.19 -9.76
CA TYR A 125 -5.31 -0.33 -8.53
C TYR A 125 -6.67 -0.98 -8.73
N ARG A 126 -7.18 -1.61 -7.67
CA ARG A 126 -8.58 -1.96 -7.48
C ARG A 126 -9.07 -1.35 -6.18
N ALA A 127 -10.30 -0.84 -6.19
CA ALA A 127 -10.92 -0.29 -5.00
C ALA A 127 -12.39 -0.70 -4.95
N TRP A 128 -12.83 -1.23 -3.81
CA TRP A 128 -14.21 -1.67 -3.58
C TRP A 128 -14.61 -1.50 -2.12
N ASN A 129 -15.92 -1.40 -1.86
CA ASN A 129 -16.43 -1.28 -0.50
C ASN A 129 -17.17 -2.56 -0.08
N SER A 130 -16.61 -3.29 0.86
CA SER A 130 -17.16 -4.55 1.39
C SER A 130 -18.50 -4.38 2.12
N LYS A 131 -18.73 -3.21 2.74
CA LYS A 131 -20.00 -2.85 3.38
C LYS A 131 -21.06 -2.37 2.39
N ALA A 132 -20.69 -2.04 1.16
CA ALA A 132 -21.59 -1.65 0.09
C ALA A 132 -21.73 -2.72 -1.01
N GLY A 133 -21.74 -4.00 -0.60
CA GLY A 133 -21.92 -5.13 -1.53
C GLY A 133 -20.76 -5.31 -2.50
N ASN A 134 -19.53 -5.00 -2.09
CA ASN A 134 -18.32 -5.00 -2.92
C ASN A 134 -18.42 -4.09 -4.15
N ARG A 135 -19.20 -3.00 -4.05
CA ARG A 135 -19.29 -2.03 -5.16
C ARG A 135 -17.91 -1.38 -5.40
N PRO A 136 -17.39 -1.41 -6.63
CA PRO A 136 -16.15 -0.72 -6.96
C PRO A 136 -16.35 0.79 -6.98
N PHE A 137 -15.29 1.55 -6.70
CA PHE A 137 -15.27 3.02 -6.77
C PHE A 137 -13.92 3.51 -7.31
N ASP A 138 -13.85 4.80 -7.66
CA ASP A 138 -12.66 5.40 -8.28
C ASP A 138 -11.83 6.17 -7.26
N LEU A 139 -10.52 6.17 -7.47
CA LEU A 139 -9.52 6.93 -6.71
C LEU A 139 -8.78 7.87 -7.69
N PRO A 140 -9.44 8.93 -8.19
CA PRO A 140 -8.94 9.73 -9.31
C PRO A 140 -7.62 10.44 -9.03
N LEU A 141 -7.28 10.72 -7.77
CA LEU A 141 -6.05 11.42 -7.41
C LEU A 141 -4.81 10.51 -7.45
N LEU A 142 -4.97 9.18 -7.51
CA LEU A 142 -3.81 8.27 -7.61
C LEU A 142 -3.02 8.44 -8.90
N GLY A 143 -3.67 8.89 -9.99
CA GLY A 143 -3.01 9.09 -11.28
C GLY A 143 -2.47 7.81 -11.94
N ILE A 144 -2.96 6.63 -11.50
CA ILE A 144 -2.63 5.32 -12.05
C ILE A 144 -3.90 4.60 -12.55
N GLU A 145 -3.71 3.54 -13.33
CA GLU A 145 -4.78 2.83 -14.01
C GLU A 145 -5.62 1.96 -13.04
N LYS A 146 -6.94 1.96 -13.22
CA LYS A 146 -7.87 1.10 -12.48
C LYS A 146 -8.10 -0.21 -13.22
N LEU A 147 -8.08 -1.34 -12.50
CA LEU A 147 -8.48 -2.67 -13.00
C LEU A 147 -9.96 -2.98 -12.77
#